data_AF-A0A5P9WYZ3-F1
#
_entry.id   AF-A0A5P9WYZ3-F1
#
_cell.length_a   1.000
_cell.length_b   1.000
_cell.length_c   1.000
_cell.angle_alpha   90.00
_cell.angle_beta   90.00
_cell.angle_gamma   90.00
#
_symmetry.space_group_name_H-M   'P 1'
#
loop_
_entity.id
_entity.type
_entity.pdbx_description
1 polymer ?
#
loop_
_entity_poly.entity_id
_entity_poly.type
_entity_poly.pdbx_seq_one_letter_code
_entity_poly.pdbx_strand_id
1 'polypeptide(L)'
;MERCDECGGKIVIGLGCECPPGSSASASATPRPASLSVRTEWRSHPEDTILISPAQCAHRPGWCDHMTEDDVQPPRWGWIPNPPPGLWERLSSASPATATAGNPRRRAVRRCTTCVANLAQG
;
A
#
# COMPACT_ATOMS: atom_id res chain seq x y z
N MET A 1 37.94 25.35 27.66
CA MET A 1 37.46 24.00 28.04
C MET A 1 36.22 23.73 27.24
N GLU A 2 36.42 23.12 26.08
CA GLU A 2 35.42 22.94 25.04
C GLU A 2 34.62 21.68 25.35
N ARG A 3 33.28 21.80 25.36
CA ARG A 3 32.35 20.70 25.61
C ARG A 3 31.85 20.21 24.26
N CYS A 4 31.78 18.90 24.08
CA CYS A 4 31.32 18.31 22.83
C CYS A 4 29.80 18.54 22.68
N ASP A 5 29.39 19.26 21.64
CA ASP A 5 27.98 19.61 21.36
C ASP A 5 27.17 18.38 20.91
N GLU A 6 27.80 17.40 20.27
CA GLU A 6 27.14 16.16 19.81
C GLU A 6 26.75 15.21 20.95
N CYS A 7 27.32 15.37 22.15
CA CYS A 7 26.96 14.60 23.35
C CYS A 7 26.14 15.41 24.36
N GLY A 8 25.59 16.57 23.98
CA GLY A 8 24.75 17.38 24.86
C GLY A 8 25.46 17.85 26.14
N GLY A 9 26.79 18.01 26.10
CA GLY A 9 27.55 18.72 27.13
C GLY A 9 27.75 18.00 28.48
N LYS A 10 27.59 16.67 28.59
CA LYS A 10 27.68 15.98 29.91
C LYS A 10 29.08 15.45 30.30
N ILE A 11 30.09 15.47 29.43
CA ILE A 11 31.41 14.84 29.71
C ILE A 11 32.57 15.77 29.34
N VAL A 12 33.62 15.79 30.18
CA VAL A 12 34.87 16.54 29.99
C VAL A 12 35.90 15.67 29.27
N ILE A 13 36.48 16.17 28.18
CA ILE A 13 37.39 15.44 27.28
C ILE A 13 38.69 15.06 28.02
N GLY A 14 39.05 13.78 28.06
CA GLY A 14 40.28 13.29 28.72
C GLY A 14 40.25 11.85 29.24
N LEU A 15 39.07 11.22 29.31
CA LEU A 15 38.92 9.77 29.46
C LEU A 15 38.15 9.25 28.24
N GLY A 16 38.85 8.63 27.28
CA GLY A 16 38.32 7.81 26.18
C GLY A 16 36.93 8.19 25.64
N CYS A 17 36.87 9.05 24.62
CA CYS A 17 35.63 9.30 23.89
C CYS A 17 35.43 8.20 22.83
N GLU A 18 34.69 7.15 23.18
CA GLU A 18 34.18 6.17 22.21
C GLU A 18 32.90 6.73 21.59
N CYS A 19 33.02 7.80 20.80
CA CYS A 19 31.89 8.40 20.09
C CYS A 19 31.68 7.67 18.75
N PRO A 20 30.67 6.78 18.59
CA PRO A 20 30.19 6.41 17.27
C PRO A 20 29.53 7.64 16.62
N PRO A 21 29.64 7.85 15.29
CA PRO A 21 28.91 8.92 14.62
C PRO A 21 27.39 8.72 14.77
N GLY A 22 26.73 9.65 15.47
CA GLY A 22 25.28 9.98 15.48
C GLY A 22 24.29 8.82 15.76
N SER A 23 23.81 8.59 16.99
CA SER A 23 22.64 9.22 17.66
C SER A 23 21.36 9.29 16.79
N SER A 24 20.15 8.83 17.16
CA SER A 24 19.52 8.65 18.48
C SER A 24 18.22 7.82 18.35
N ALA A 25 17.96 6.87 19.26
CA ALA A 25 16.64 6.60 19.88
C ALA A 25 16.70 5.36 20.79
N SER A 26 16.58 5.57 22.11
CA SER A 26 16.17 4.51 23.04
C SER A 26 14.65 4.52 23.17
N ALA A 27 13.99 3.55 22.54
CA ALA A 27 12.75 2.96 23.03
C ALA A 27 12.64 1.58 22.40
N SER A 28 12.46 0.56 23.24
CA SER A 28 12.22 -0.82 22.87
C SER A 28 11.12 -0.93 21.82
N ALA A 29 11.53 -1.13 20.58
CA ALA A 29 10.78 -1.85 19.58
C ALA A 29 11.87 -2.45 18.71
N THR A 30 11.87 -3.78 18.61
CA THR A 30 12.50 -4.51 17.52
C THR A 30 12.40 -3.65 16.25
N PRO A 31 13.46 -3.49 15.43
CA PRO A 31 13.22 -3.16 14.04
C PRO A 31 12.43 -4.35 13.51
N ARG A 32 11.09 -4.28 13.60
CA ARG A 32 10.20 -4.94 12.66
C ARG A 32 10.85 -4.52 11.35
N PRO A 33 11.39 -5.46 10.55
CA PRO A 33 12.09 -5.08 9.33
C PRO A 33 11.18 -4.05 8.70
N ALA A 34 11.71 -2.85 8.45
CA ALA A 34 11.02 -1.85 7.66
C ALA A 34 10.50 -2.67 6.52
N SER A 35 9.19 -2.92 6.58
CA SER A 35 8.57 -3.80 5.67
C SER A 35 8.84 -3.02 4.40
N LEU A 36 9.81 -3.51 3.61
CA LEU A 36 9.58 -3.77 2.20
C LEU A 36 8.09 -3.89 2.16
N SER A 37 7.41 -2.86 1.68
CA SER A 37 5.97 -2.91 1.51
C SER A 37 5.81 -4.11 0.61
N VAL A 38 5.72 -5.27 1.25
CA VAL A 38 5.57 -6.58 0.67
C VAL A 38 4.20 -6.33 0.15
N ARG A 39 4.16 -5.91 -1.12
CA ARG A 39 2.99 -5.44 -1.85
C ARG A 39 1.91 -6.38 -1.38
N THR A 40 1.04 -5.97 -0.45
CA THR A 40 0.36 -6.89 0.49
C THR A 40 0.01 -8.12 -0.31
N GLU A 41 0.71 -9.26 -0.13
CA GLU A 41 0.76 -10.23 -1.23
C GLU A 41 -0.67 -10.63 -1.55
N TRP A 42 -1.16 -10.17 -2.70
CA TRP A 42 -2.51 -10.46 -3.16
C TRP A 42 -2.45 -11.88 -3.70
N ARG A 43 -2.47 -12.83 -2.77
CA ARG A 43 -2.28 -14.26 -3.04
C ARG A 43 -3.54 -14.86 -3.66
N SER A 44 -4.69 -14.31 -3.32
CA SER A 44 -5.99 -14.78 -3.77
C SER A 44 -6.46 -14.10 -5.06
N HIS A 45 -5.87 -12.94 -5.41
CA HIS A 45 -6.25 -12.18 -6.60
C HIS A 45 -5.02 -11.85 -7.44
N PRO A 46 -4.88 -12.43 -8.66
CA PRO A 46 -3.79 -12.07 -9.55
C PRO A 46 -3.82 -10.56 -9.80
N GLU A 47 -2.64 -9.97 -10.04
CA GLU A 47 -2.47 -8.53 -10.25
C GLU A 47 -3.40 -7.95 -11.33
N ASP A 48 -3.82 -8.79 -12.29
CA ASP A 48 -4.70 -8.39 -13.36
C ASP A 48 -6.18 -8.27 -12.97
N THR A 49 -6.55 -8.82 -11.81
CA THR A 49 -7.93 -8.80 -11.32
C THR A 49 -8.43 -7.36 -11.16
N ILE A 50 -9.66 -7.08 -11.62
CA ILE A 50 -10.35 -5.84 -11.28
C ILE A 50 -11.24 -6.07 -10.08
N LEU A 51 -10.94 -5.42 -8.97
CA LEU A 51 -11.70 -5.50 -7.73
C LEU A 51 -12.75 -4.38 -7.72
N ILE A 52 -13.99 -4.71 -7.36
CA ILE A 52 -15.12 -3.79 -7.37
C ILE A 52 -15.63 -3.57 -5.95
N SER A 53 -15.44 -2.36 -5.46
CA SER A 53 -15.84 -1.95 -4.12
C SER A 53 -17.35 -1.69 -4.02
N PRO A 54 -17.91 -1.67 -2.80
CA PRO A 54 -19.29 -1.26 -2.57
C PRO A 54 -19.60 0.16 -3.08
N ALA A 55 -18.59 1.03 -3.15
CA ALA A 55 -18.67 2.41 -3.62
C ALA A 55 -18.65 2.55 -5.16
N GLN A 56 -18.81 1.44 -5.88
CA GLN A 56 -18.78 1.37 -7.34
C GLN A 56 -17.45 1.87 -7.93
N CYS A 57 -16.36 1.64 -7.20
CA CYS A 57 -15.00 1.99 -7.61
C CYS A 57 -14.22 0.73 -7.95
N ALA A 58 -13.47 0.78 -9.04
CA ALA A 58 -12.57 -0.28 -9.46
C ALA A 58 -11.17 -0.07 -8.89
N HIS A 59 -10.58 -1.14 -8.38
CA HIS A 59 -9.25 -1.18 -7.79
C HIS A 59 -8.41 -2.29 -8.41
N ARG A 60 -7.09 -2.12 -8.34
CA ARG A 60 -6.11 -3.14 -8.73
C ARG A 60 -5.41 -3.69 -7.48
N PRO A 61 -5.30 -5.02 -7.34
CA PRO A 61 -4.63 -5.67 -6.21
C PRO A 61 -3.24 -5.08 -5.97
N GLY A 62 -3.02 -4.44 -4.82
CA GLY A 62 -1.70 -3.97 -4.39
C GLY A 62 -1.28 -2.61 -4.96
N TRP A 63 -2.13 -1.96 -5.75
CA TRP A 63 -1.84 -0.65 -6.35
C TRP A 63 -2.37 0.53 -5.52
N CYS A 64 -3.11 0.27 -4.43
CA CYS A 64 -3.50 1.31 -3.47
C CYS A 64 -3.66 0.72 -2.07
N ASP A 65 -3.46 1.53 -1.04
CA ASP A 65 -3.57 1.14 0.37
C ASP A 65 -4.97 1.39 0.97
N HIS A 66 -5.97 1.66 0.13
CA HIS A 66 -7.36 1.90 0.58
C HIS A 66 -8.10 0.62 1.01
N MET A 67 -7.53 -0.54 0.70
CA MET A 67 -8.16 -1.85 0.88
C MET A 67 -7.08 -2.91 1.02
N THR A 68 -7.34 -3.89 1.88
CA THR A 68 -6.49 -5.08 2.05
C THR A 68 -7.16 -6.31 1.42
N GLU A 69 -6.44 -7.42 1.30
CA GLU A 69 -7.02 -8.68 0.79
C GLU A 69 -8.17 -9.17 1.69
N ASP A 70 -8.08 -8.97 3.01
CA ASP A 70 -9.12 -9.34 3.98
C ASP A 70 -10.42 -8.51 3.83
N ASP A 71 -10.30 -7.26 3.38
CA ASP A 71 -11.48 -6.42 3.10
C ASP A 71 -12.28 -6.93 1.90
N VAL A 72 -11.62 -7.60 0.95
CA VAL A 72 -12.19 -8.02 -0.34
C VAL A 72 -12.90 -9.35 -0.20
N GLN A 73 -14.03 -9.31 0.49
CA GLN A 73 -14.85 -10.51 0.74
C GLN A 73 -16.26 -10.34 0.18
N PRO A 74 -16.87 -11.42 -0.35
CA PRO A 74 -18.28 -11.43 -0.69
C PRO A 74 -19.15 -11.37 0.58
N PRO A 75 -20.39 -10.87 0.51
CA PRO A 75 -21.03 -10.26 -0.66
C PRO A 75 -20.73 -8.76 -0.79
N ARG A 76 -19.84 -8.20 0.04
CA ARG A 76 -19.57 -6.76 0.01
C ARG A 76 -18.82 -6.37 -1.25
N TRP A 77 -17.84 -7.17 -1.65
CA TRP A 77 -17.03 -6.96 -2.85
C TRP A 77 -17.39 -7.92 -3.97
N GLY A 78 -17.07 -7.51 -5.19
CA GLY A 78 -17.02 -8.41 -6.35
C GLY A 78 -15.73 -8.17 -7.12
N TRP A 79 -15.38 -9.07 -8.03
CA TRP A 79 -14.18 -8.93 -8.82
C TRP A 79 -14.32 -9.58 -10.20
N ILE A 80 -13.38 -9.24 -11.08
CA ILE A 80 -13.24 -9.78 -12.44
C ILE A 80 -11.82 -10.38 -12.52
N PRO A 81 -11.64 -11.69 -12.35
CA PRO A 81 -10.32 -12.31 -12.22
C PRO A 81 -9.51 -12.33 -13.52
N ASN A 82 -10.18 -12.37 -14.68
CA ASN A 82 -9.55 -12.31 -16.00
C ASN A 82 -10.32 -11.28 -16.85
N PRO A 83 -10.09 -9.97 -16.62
CA PRO A 83 -10.76 -8.93 -17.37
C PRO A 83 -10.33 -8.96 -18.85
N PRO A 84 -11.23 -8.64 -19.80
CA PRO A 84 -10.82 -8.43 -21.18
C PRO A 84 -9.79 -7.28 -21.27
N PRO A 85 -8.86 -7.35 -22.24
CA PRO A 85 -7.84 -6.32 -22.41
C PRO A 85 -8.49 -4.95 -22.64
N GLY A 86 -7.92 -3.92 -22.02
CA GLY A 86 -8.46 -2.55 -22.06
C GLY A 86 -9.73 -2.33 -21.23
N LEU A 87 -10.24 -3.33 -20.49
CA LEU A 87 -11.41 -3.12 -19.61
C LEU A 87 -11.12 -2.05 -18.56
N TRP A 88 -9.94 -2.08 -17.95
CA TRP A 88 -9.53 -1.09 -16.97
C TRP A 88 -9.56 0.31 -17.56
N GLU A 89 -8.92 0.53 -18.72
CA GLU A 89 -8.81 1.85 -19.36
C GLU A 89 -10.16 2.41 -19.79
N ARG A 90 -11.07 1.54 -20.28
CA ARG A 90 -12.42 1.92 -20.71
C ARG A 90 -13.38 2.17 -19.55
N LEU A 91 -13.04 1.71 -18.34
CA LEU A 91 -13.93 1.76 -17.18
C LEU A 91 -14.27 3.20 -16.81
N SER A 92 -15.55 3.50 -16.92
CA SER A 92 -16.12 4.83 -16.76
C SER A 92 -17.63 4.74 -16.52
N SER A 93 -18.27 5.86 -16.18
CA SER A 93 -19.72 5.89 -15.95
C SER A 93 -20.51 5.51 -17.21
N ALA A 94 -19.95 5.78 -18.40
CA ALA A 94 -20.52 5.41 -19.69
C ALA A 94 -20.26 3.95 -20.08
N SER A 95 -19.25 3.31 -19.48
CA SER A 95 -18.88 1.90 -19.72
C SER A 95 -18.54 1.24 -18.38
N PRO A 96 -19.56 0.89 -17.58
CA PRO A 96 -19.34 0.27 -16.27
C PRO A 96 -18.86 -1.17 -16.42
N ALA A 97 -17.98 -1.61 -15.52
CA ALA A 97 -17.58 -3.00 -15.40
C ALA A 97 -18.44 -3.72 -14.36
N THR A 98 -18.90 -4.93 -14.66
CA THR A 98 -19.70 -5.75 -13.74
C THR A 98 -18.85 -6.90 -13.22
N ALA A 99 -18.90 -7.16 -11.91
CA ALA A 99 -18.18 -8.28 -11.30
C ALA A 99 -18.69 -9.62 -11.85
N THR A 100 -17.78 -10.56 -12.05
CA THR A 100 -18.10 -11.93 -12.48
C THR A 100 -17.91 -12.95 -11.35
N ALA A 101 -17.22 -12.58 -10.27
CA ALA A 101 -17.00 -13.39 -9.09
C ALA A 101 -17.13 -12.57 -7.79
N GLY A 102 -17.18 -13.27 -6.65
CA GLY A 102 -17.50 -12.66 -5.35
C GLY A 102 -18.98 -12.28 -5.29
N ASN A 103 -19.29 -11.00 -5.47
CA ASN A 103 -20.66 -10.52 -5.67
C ASN A 103 -20.88 -10.03 -7.11
N PRO A 104 -21.56 -10.81 -7.98
CA PRO A 104 -21.82 -10.43 -9.37
C PRO A 104 -22.81 -9.27 -9.54
N ARG A 105 -23.46 -8.81 -8.45
CA ARG A 105 -24.33 -7.62 -8.47
C ARG A 105 -23.53 -6.32 -8.39
N ARG A 106 -22.22 -6.38 -8.12
CA ARG A 106 -21.35 -5.21 -8.03
C ARG A 106 -20.97 -4.68 -9.41
N ARG A 107 -20.98 -3.37 -9.54
CA ARG A 107 -20.61 -2.65 -10.76
C ARG A 107 -19.70 -1.48 -10.42
N ALA A 108 -18.60 -1.34 -11.15
CA ALA A 108 -17.70 -0.19 -11.06
C ALA A 108 -17.99 0.78 -12.20
N VAL A 109 -18.14 2.06 -11.86
CA VAL A 109 -18.36 3.16 -12.83
C VAL A 109 -17.16 4.09 -12.90
N ARG A 110 -16.18 3.91 -12.03
CA ARG A 110 -14.97 4.73 -11.98
C ARG A 110 -13.79 3.92 -11.49
N ARG A 111 -12.60 4.35 -11.89
CA ARG A 111 -11.33 3.80 -11.40
C ARG A 111 -10.89 4.54 -10.15
N CYS A 112 -10.23 3.83 -9.25
CA CYS A 112 -9.53 4.45 -8.13
C CYS A 112 -8.40 5.33 -8.67
N THR A 113 -8.39 6.60 -8.28
CA THR A 113 -7.40 7.59 -8.71
C THR A 113 -5.98 7.19 -8.29
N THR A 114 -5.81 6.64 -7.07
CA THR A 114 -4.52 6.14 -6.59
C THR A 114 -4.03 4.95 -7.41
N CYS A 115 -4.90 4.00 -7.75
CA CYS A 115 -4.52 2.90 -8.63
C CYS A 115 -4.10 3.42 -10.02
N VAL A 116 -4.84 4.38 -10.58
CA VAL A 116 -4.49 5.00 -11.88
C VAL A 116 -3.14 5.70 -11.82
N ALA A 117 -2.88 6.47 -10.77
CA ALA A 117 -1.61 7.17 -10.61
C ALA A 117 -0.43 6.19 -10.49
N ASN A 118 -0.56 5.18 -9.63
CA ASN A 118 0.51 4.21 -9.41
C ASN A 118 0.75 3.34 -10.66
N LEU A 119 -0.31 2.91 -11.36
CA LEU A 119 -0.21 2.17 -12.63
C LEU A 119 0.49 2.95 -13.75
N ALA A 120 0.42 4.28 -13.74
CA ALA A 120 1.12 5.09 -14.72
C ALA A 120 2.63 5.22 -14.43
N GLN A 121 3.09 4.79 -13.25
CA GLN A 121 4.48 4.93 -12.78
C GLN A 121 5.27 3.61 -12.78
N GLY A 122 4.59 2.46 -12.87
CA GLY A 122 5.20 1.12 -12.86
C GLY A 122 5.14 0.46 -14.22
#